data_AF-A0A6B3N7J0-F1
#
_entry.id   AF-A0A6B3N7J0-F1
#
_cell.length_a   1.000
_cell.length_b   1.000
_cell.length_c   1.000
_cell.angle_alpha   90.00
_cell.angle_beta   90.00
_cell.angle_gamma   90.00
#
_symmetry.space_group_name_H-M   'P 1'
#
loop_
_entity.id
_entity.type
_entity.pdbx_description
1 polymer ?
#
loop_
_entity_poly.entity_id
_entity_poly.type
_entity_poly.pdbx_seq_one_letter_code
_entity_poly.pdbx_strand_id
1 'polypeptide(L)' 'TYGGQSGSPIRRLQDGQHHVVGIHGHAGFENSAVRITKSVFDNISAWKNV' A
#
# COMPACT_ATOMS: atom_id res chain seq x y z
N THR A 1 2.33 12.47 6.17
CA THR A 1 2.97 12.12 4.89
C THR A 1 3.58 13.39 4.32
N TYR A 2 4.49 13.26 3.36
CA TYR A 2 5.16 14.39 2.72
C TYR A 2 5.18 14.15 1.21
N GLY A 3 5.46 15.20 0.43
CA GLY A 3 5.66 15.06 -1.02
C GLY A 3 6.68 13.97 -1.34
N GLY A 4 6.36 13.12 -2.31
CA GLY A 4 7.20 11.98 -2.71
C GLY A 4 6.93 10.67 -1.97
N GLN A 5 5.97 10.62 -1.04
CA GLN A 5 5.60 9.38 -0.34
C GLN A 5 4.56 8.52 -1.07
N SER A 6 3.97 9.00 -2.17
CA SER A 6 3.00 8.23 -2.97
C SER A 6 3.63 6.93 -3.47
N GLY A 7 2.88 5.83 -3.36
CA GLY A 7 3.39 4.49 -3.66
C GLY A 7 4.06 3.78 -2.48
N SER A 8 4.40 4.48 -1.38
CA SER A 8 4.98 3.85 -0.20
C SER A 8 4.03 2.84 0.45
N PRO A 9 4.55 1.69 0.95
CA PRO A 9 3.74 0.66 1.59
C PRO A 9 3.27 1.08 2.98
N ILE A 10 1.98 0.92 3.26
CA ILE A 10 1.41 1.06 4.60
C ILE A 10 1.47 -0.29 5.29
N ARG A 11 2.18 -0.32 6.42
CA ARG A 11 2.48 -1.55 7.17
C ARG A 11 1.68 -1.59 8.47
N ARG A 12 1.26 -2.79 8.85
CA ARG A 12 0.74 -3.12 10.19
C ARG A 12 1.65 -4.15 10.82
N LEU A 13 1.98 -3.97 12.09
CA LEU A 13 2.68 -4.98 12.87
C LEU A 13 1.61 -5.88 13.51
N GLN A 14 1.65 -7.18 13.19
CA GLN A 14 0.75 -8.18 13.74
C GLN A 14 1.53 -9.48 13.94
N ASP A 15 1.44 -10.07 15.14
CA ASP A 15 2.14 -11.30 15.53
C ASP A 15 3.65 -11.25 15.27
N GLY A 16 4.27 -10.09 15.54
CA GLY A 16 5.69 -9.85 15.32
C GLY A 16 6.11 -9.68 13.86
N GLN A 17 5.16 -9.67 12.92
CA GLN A 17 5.42 -9.57 11.48
C GLN A 17 4.82 -8.29 10.89
N HIS A 18 5.51 -7.71 9.90
CA HIS A 18 5.01 -6.56 9.16
C HIS A 18 4.17 -7.02 7.96
N HIS A 19 2.88 -6.70 8.00
CA HIS A 19 1.93 -6.95 6.92
C HIS A 19 1.66 -5.66 6.15
N VAL A 20 1.82 -5.68 4.82
CA VAL A 20 1.47 -4.53 3.99
C VAL A 20 -0.02 -4.57 3.70
N VAL A 21 -0.75 -3.55 4.14
CA VAL A 21 -2.23 -3.50 4.06
C VAL A 21 -2.73 -2.47 3.05
N GLY A 22 -1.85 -1.61 2.55
CA GLY A 22 -2.22 -0.55 1.63
C GLY A 22 -1.02 0.10 0.95
N ILE A 23 -1.32 0.88 -0.09
CA ILE A 23 -0.34 1.67 -0.84
C ILE A 23 -0.75 3.13 -0.67
N HIS A 24 0.17 3.99 -0.22
CA HIS A 24 -0.12 5.40 -0.02
C HIS A 24 -0.52 6.06 -1.35
N GLY A 25 -1.69 6.72 -1.36
CA GLY A 25 -2.21 7.41 -2.53
C GLY A 25 -1.75 8.85 -2.55
N HIS A 26 -2.42 9.69 -1.77
CA HIS A 26 -2.10 11.10 -1.62
C HIS A 26 -2.35 11.56 -0.19
N ALA A 27 -1.96 12.80 0.08
CA ALA A 27 -2.30 13.48 1.31
C ALA A 27 -2.45 14.99 1.09
N GLY A 28 -3.13 15.65 2.03
CA GLY A 28 -3.34 17.09 2.04
C GLY A 28 -4.07 17.46 3.33
N PHE A 29 -5.40 17.40 3.28
CA PHE A 29 -6.23 17.49 4.49
C PHE A 29 -6.22 16.18 5.29
N GLU A 30 -6.38 15.05 4.61
CA GLU A 30 -6.29 13.71 5.20
C GLU A 30 -5.29 12.83 4.43
N ASN A 31 -4.84 11.75 5.07
CA ASN A 31 -4.01 10.74 4.41
C ASN A 31 -4.91 9.69 3.75
N SER A 32 -4.66 9.41 2.48
CA SER A 32 -5.39 8.37 1.74
C SER A 32 -4.48 7.23 1.28
N ALA A 33 -5.10 6.10 0.98
CA ALA A 33 -4.43 4.90 0.52
C ALA A 33 -5.37 3.98 -0.25
N VAL A 34 -4.81 3.20 -1.17
CA VAL A 34 -5.50 2.05 -1.76
C VAL A 34 -5.26 0.85 -0.86
N ARG A 35 -6.33 0.22 -0.36
CA ARG A 35 -6.22 -1.02 0.41
C ARG A 35 -5.79 -2.16 -0.50
N ILE A 36 -4.82 -2.95 -0.05
CA ILE A 36 -4.44 -4.18 -0.75
C ILE A 36 -5.46 -5.26 -0.37
N THR A 37 -6.40 -5.52 -1.26
CA THR A 37 -7.25 -6.71 -1.24
C THR A 37 -6.61 -7.82 -2.06
N LYS A 38 -7.20 -9.03 -2.04
CA LYS A 38 -6.73 -10.16 -2.85
C LYS A 38 -6.66 -9.81 -4.35
N SER A 39 -7.70 -9.20 -4.90
CA SER A 39 -7.71 -8.79 -6.32
C SER A 39 -6.63 -7.77 -6.66
N VAL A 40 -6.38 -6.79 -5.78
CA VAL A 40 -5.30 -5.81 -5.96
C VAL A 40 -3.94 -6.49 -5.94
N PHE A 41 -3.71 -7.40 -4.98
CA PHE A 41 -2.47 -8.16 -4.89
C PHE A 41 -2.23 -9.02 -6.14
N ASP A 42 -3.26 -9.74 -6.61
CA ASP A 42 -3.16 -10.62 -7.78
C ASP A 42 -2.82 -9.81 -9.04
N ASN A 43 -3.41 -8.64 -9.22
CA ASN A 43 -3.07 -7.73 -10.33
C ASN A 43 -1.60 -7.26 -10.26
N ILE A 44 -1.15 -6.80 -9.09
CA ILE A 44 0.25 -6.35 -8.90
C ILE A 44 1.22 -7.50 -9.19
N SER A 45 0.91 -8.72 -8.74
CA SER A 45 1.74 -9.90 -9.00
C SER A 45 1.78 -10.29 -10.47
N ALA A 46 0.66 -10.16 -11.19
CA ALA A 46 0.60 -10.42 -12.62
C ALA A 46 1.48 -9.41 -13.38
N TRP A 47 1.37 -8.12 -13.06
CA TRP A 47 2.15 -7.06 -13.71
C TRP A 47 3.65 -7.14 -13.42
N LYS A 48 4.06 -7.65 -12.26
CA LYS A 48 5.47 -7.85 -11.93
C LYS A 48 6.20 -8.79 -12.91
N ASN A 49 5.46 -9.69 -13.55
CA ASN A 49 6.01 -10.71 -14.45
C ASN A 49 5.81 -10.37 -15.94
N VAL A 50 5.46 -9.11 -16.24
CA VAL A 50 5.43 -8.54 -17.60
C VAL A 50 6.77 -7.91 -17.89
#